data_AF-A0A946AU75-F1
#
_entry.id   AF-A0A946AU75-F1
#
_cell.length_a   1.000
_cell.length_b   1.000
_cell.length_c   1.000
_cell.angle_alpha   90.00
_cell.angle_beta   90.00
_cell.angle_gamma   90.00
#
_symmetry.space_group_name_H-M   'P 1'
#
loop_
_entity.id
_entity.type
_entity.pdbx_description
1 polymer ?
#
loop_
_entity_poly.entity_id
_entity_poly.type
_entity_poly.pdbx_seq_one_letter_code
_entity_poly.pdbx_strand_id
1 'polypeptide(L)'
;MSDQETAANEEEKKDSEASDVIDADSLSDLQELEKIKKELLEEKEKASKELADGQEEDEDLREVDYLQKLITLSVKFDHHIGMFLMPAYIDHGLKYNHMLAESYMTQINTIEAFLRLLEKVDGVTREQVTKDCILKLRNTLQQVHKNIVKPLYKEVSLMKKKPKSESLENFKTNWNERLEELQKACDFEYQVLDVKQLLVR
;
A
#
# COMPACT_ATOMS: atom_id res chain seq x y z
N MET A 1 -29.75 -45.76 -71.47
CA MET A 1 -28.64 -44.99 -70.90
C MET A 1 -28.03 -45.89 -69.83
N SER A 2 -26.94 -46.58 -70.20
CA SER A 2 -26.04 -47.56 -69.52
C SER A 2 -26.42 -48.07 -68.13
N ASP A 3 -26.70 -49.38 -67.92
CA ASP A 3 -25.83 -50.59 -67.85
C ASP A 3 -25.00 -50.63 -66.52
N GLN A 4 -25.40 -51.45 -65.53
CA GLN A 4 -24.84 -52.79 -65.14
C GLN A 4 -23.36 -52.69 -64.65
N GLU A 5 -22.88 -53.20 -63.50
CA GLU A 5 -23.05 -54.52 -62.85
C GLU A 5 -22.32 -54.55 -61.46
N THR A 6 -22.92 -55.28 -60.51
CA THR A 6 -22.43 -56.17 -59.42
C THR A 6 -20.97 -56.27 -58.88
N ALA A 7 -20.93 -56.55 -57.55
CA ALA A 7 -20.13 -57.56 -56.79
C ALA A 7 -18.82 -57.21 -56.01
N ALA A 8 -18.95 -57.31 -54.67
CA ALA A 8 -18.20 -58.11 -53.67
C ALA A 8 -16.64 -58.18 -53.56
N ASN A 9 -16.23 -58.27 -52.29
CA ASN A 9 -15.05 -58.91 -51.67
C ASN A 9 -13.70 -58.16 -51.50
N GLU A 10 -13.39 -57.93 -50.21
CA GLU A 10 -12.27 -58.48 -49.42
C GLU A 10 -10.82 -58.57 -49.99
N GLU A 11 -9.92 -58.16 -49.09
CA GLU A 11 -8.57 -58.70 -48.82
C GLU A 11 -7.34 -58.34 -49.69
N GLU A 12 -6.37 -57.72 -48.99
CA GLU A 12 -4.94 -58.03 -48.94
C GLU A 12 -4.14 -58.29 -50.23
N LYS A 13 -3.19 -57.37 -50.51
CA LYS A 13 -1.71 -57.56 -50.47
C LYS A 13 -1.02 -56.38 -51.14
N LYS A 14 -0.11 -55.67 -50.44
CA LYS A 14 1.36 -55.82 -50.50
C LYS A 14 1.88 -55.85 -51.95
N ASP A 15 2.80 -55.00 -52.38
CA ASP A 15 4.06 -54.62 -51.73
C ASP A 15 4.62 -53.40 -52.50
N SER A 16 5.06 -52.35 -51.80
CA SER A 16 6.48 -52.01 -51.58
C SER A 16 7.06 -51.08 -52.64
N GLU A 17 7.20 -49.80 -52.29
CA GLU A 17 8.38 -48.94 -52.54
C GLU A 17 8.06 -47.48 -52.15
N ALA A 18 8.09 -47.19 -50.84
CA ALA A 18 8.24 -45.84 -50.28
C ALA A 18 8.45 -45.92 -48.75
N SER A 19 9.34 -46.80 -48.30
CA SER A 19 9.85 -46.83 -46.93
C SER A 19 11.31 -46.46 -47.02
N ASP A 20 11.66 -45.22 -46.67
CA ASP A 20 12.97 -44.80 -46.11
C ASP A 20 13.14 -43.27 -46.10
N VAL A 21 12.12 -42.53 -45.63
CA VAL A 21 12.28 -41.10 -45.25
C VAL A 21 11.59 -40.76 -43.92
N ILE A 22 11.10 -41.76 -43.18
CA ILE A 22 10.44 -41.57 -41.88
C ILE A 22 11.36 -42.19 -40.84
N ASP A 23 12.40 -41.49 -40.38
CA ASP A 23 13.01 -41.84 -39.07
C ASP A 23 14.04 -40.86 -38.50
N ALA A 24 14.51 -39.86 -39.25
CA ALA A 24 15.48 -38.90 -38.70
C ALA A 24 14.80 -37.70 -38.00
N ASP A 25 13.72 -37.16 -38.61
CA ASP A 25 12.99 -35.99 -38.10
C ASP A 25 12.21 -36.34 -36.82
N SER A 26 11.55 -37.51 -36.77
CA SER A 26 10.77 -37.95 -35.60
C SER A 26 11.63 -38.22 -34.36
N LEU A 27 12.84 -38.74 -34.54
CA LEU A 27 13.80 -38.95 -33.46
C LEU A 27 14.40 -37.62 -32.98
N SER A 28 14.61 -36.65 -33.87
CA SER A 28 15.03 -35.29 -33.53
C SER A 28 13.94 -34.57 -32.73
N ASP A 29 12.68 -34.64 -33.18
CA ASP A 29 11.53 -34.07 -32.50
C ASP A 29 11.35 -34.67 -31.09
N LEU A 30 11.59 -35.97 -30.93
CA LEU A 30 11.55 -36.63 -29.63
C LEU A 30 12.66 -36.13 -28.68
N GLN A 31 13.87 -35.92 -29.19
CA GLN A 31 14.99 -35.37 -28.40
C GLN A 31 14.76 -33.90 -28.02
N GLU A 32 14.17 -33.11 -28.91
CA GLU A 32 13.78 -31.73 -28.62
C GLU A 32 12.66 -31.68 -27.57
N LEU A 33 11.66 -32.57 -27.65
CA LEU A 33 10.62 -32.71 -26.64
C LEU A 33 11.15 -33.15 -25.28
N GLU A 34 12.14 -34.05 -25.24
CA GLU A 34 12.81 -34.43 -23.99
C GLU A 34 13.60 -33.26 -23.38
N LYS A 35 14.24 -32.44 -24.21
CA LYS A 35 14.95 -31.23 -23.78
C LYS A 35 13.98 -30.19 -23.21
N ILE A 36 12.88 -29.90 -23.90
CA ILE A 36 11.83 -28.99 -23.44
C ILE A 36 11.21 -29.49 -22.14
N LYS A 37 10.97 -30.80 -22.02
CA LYS A 37 10.44 -31.40 -20.78
C LYS A 37 11.41 -31.24 -19.61
N LYS A 38 12.72 -31.36 -19.85
CA LYS A 38 13.74 -31.17 -18.82
C LYS A 38 13.84 -29.71 -18.39
N GLU A 39 13.84 -28.79 -19.35
CA GLU A 39 13.82 -27.33 -19.08
C GLU A 39 12.56 -26.94 -18.28
N LEU A 40 11.38 -27.46 -18.64
CA LEU A 40 10.14 -27.23 -17.90
C LEU A 40 10.14 -27.84 -16.48
N LEU A 41 10.83 -28.98 -16.28
CA LEU A 41 10.98 -29.57 -14.96
C LEU A 41 11.95 -28.76 -14.08
N GLU A 42 13.03 -28.24 -14.67
CA GLU A 42 13.97 -27.35 -13.98
C GLU A 42 13.31 -26.01 -13.64
N GLU A 43 12.50 -25.43 -14.53
CA GLU A 43 11.69 -24.24 -14.25
C GLU A 43 10.63 -24.49 -13.19
N LYS A 44 9.96 -25.65 -13.22
CA LYS A 44 8.98 -26.05 -12.18
C LYS A 44 9.65 -26.28 -10.83
N GLU A 45 10.85 -26.85 -10.81
CA GLU A 45 11.62 -27.06 -9.57
C GLU A 45 12.14 -25.72 -9.03
N LYS A 46 12.57 -24.81 -9.90
CA LYS A 46 12.95 -23.44 -9.53
C LYS A 46 11.75 -22.66 -8.97
N ALA A 47 10.60 -22.71 -9.65
CA ALA A 47 9.36 -22.10 -9.19
C ALA A 47 8.86 -22.73 -7.87
N SER A 48 9.01 -24.05 -7.69
CA SER A 48 8.66 -24.70 -6.41
C SER A 48 9.62 -24.33 -5.29
N LYS A 49 10.90 -24.08 -5.58
CA LYS A 49 11.88 -23.58 -4.60
C LYS A 49 11.60 -22.13 -4.23
N GLU A 50 11.34 -21.26 -5.20
CA GLU A 50 10.95 -19.86 -4.96
C GLU A 50 9.64 -19.77 -4.15
N LEU A 51 8.67 -20.66 -4.41
CA LEU A 51 7.40 -20.73 -3.68
C LEU A 51 7.53 -21.42 -2.30
N ALA A 52 8.56 -22.24 -2.09
CA ALA A 52 8.87 -22.86 -0.80
C ALA A 52 9.80 -22.02 0.08
N ASP A 53 10.62 -21.15 -0.53
CA ASP A 53 11.56 -20.27 0.18
C ASP A 53 10.86 -19.09 0.87
N GLY A 54 9.56 -18.84 0.61
CA GLY A 54 8.69 -18.00 1.45
C GLY A 54 9.21 -16.59 1.75
N GLN A 55 10.18 -16.09 0.99
CA GLN A 55 10.93 -14.87 1.32
C GLN A 55 10.22 -13.58 0.89
N GLU A 56 9.19 -13.66 0.05
CA GLU A 56 8.40 -12.47 -0.35
C GLU A 56 7.23 -12.17 0.62
N GLU A 57 6.68 -13.16 1.32
CA GLU A 57 5.49 -12.94 2.16
C GLU A 57 5.79 -12.09 3.41
N ASP A 58 6.92 -12.29 4.07
CA ASP A 58 7.23 -11.61 5.33
C ASP A 58 7.56 -10.13 5.16
N GLU A 59 8.06 -9.70 3.99
CA GLU A 59 8.37 -8.29 3.71
C GLU A 59 7.13 -7.53 3.26
N ASP A 60 6.33 -8.12 2.37
CA ASP A 60 5.04 -7.55 1.97
C ASP A 60 4.06 -7.43 3.16
N LEU A 61 4.00 -8.44 4.04
CA LEU A 61 3.14 -8.38 5.23
C LEU A 61 3.54 -7.24 6.19
N ARG A 62 4.85 -7.00 6.36
CA ARG A 62 5.36 -5.88 7.18
C ARG A 62 5.03 -4.52 6.57
N GLU A 63 5.19 -4.37 5.25
CA GLU A 63 4.84 -3.13 4.54
C GLU A 63 3.33 -2.83 4.61
N VAL A 64 2.50 -3.86 4.44
CA VAL A 64 1.04 -3.72 4.54
C VAL A 64 0.63 -3.32 5.96
N ASP A 65 1.20 -3.96 7.00
CA ASP A 65 0.97 -3.59 8.40
C ASP A 65 1.39 -2.13 8.68
N TYR A 66 2.51 -1.71 8.08
CA TYR A 66 3.00 -0.35 8.18
C TYR A 66 2.03 0.66 7.53
N LEU A 67 1.55 0.37 6.32
CA LEU A 67 0.55 1.19 5.62
C LEU A 67 -0.73 1.33 6.43
N GLN A 68 -1.25 0.23 6.99
CA GLN A 68 -2.43 0.24 7.84
C GLN A 68 -2.24 1.11 9.08
N LYS A 69 -1.04 1.08 9.68
CA LYS A 69 -0.68 1.95 10.80
C LYS A 69 -0.68 3.43 10.41
N LEU A 70 -0.16 3.78 9.24
CA LEU A 70 -0.18 5.16 8.73
C LEU A 70 -1.59 5.65 8.40
N ILE A 71 -2.42 4.81 7.80
CA ILE A 71 -3.84 5.11 7.54
C ILE A 71 -4.54 5.39 8.87
N THR A 72 -4.36 4.51 9.85
CA THR A 72 -4.94 4.67 11.18
C THR A 72 -4.51 5.97 11.85
N LEU A 73 -3.23 6.34 11.74
CA LEU A 73 -2.71 7.60 12.27
C LEU A 73 -3.32 8.81 11.55
N SER A 74 -3.45 8.76 10.23
CA SER A 74 -4.04 9.84 9.42
C SER A 74 -5.49 10.11 9.84
N VAL A 75 -6.31 9.07 9.98
CA VAL A 75 -7.69 9.18 10.47
C VAL A 75 -7.74 9.79 11.87
N LYS A 76 -6.86 9.35 12.76
CA LYS A 76 -6.78 9.89 14.13
C LYS A 76 -6.44 11.37 14.13
N PHE A 77 -5.53 11.84 13.27
CA PHE A 77 -5.22 13.27 13.15
C PHE A 77 -6.37 14.09 12.60
N ASP A 78 -7.07 13.62 11.56
CA ASP A 78 -8.27 14.30 11.03
C ASP A 78 -9.33 14.47 12.12
N HIS A 79 -9.67 13.37 12.79
CA HIS A 79 -10.64 13.37 13.89
C HIS A 79 -10.21 14.33 15.01
N HIS A 80 -8.92 14.38 15.32
CA HIS A 80 -8.40 15.22 16.38
C HIS A 80 -8.55 16.72 16.08
N ILE A 81 -8.25 17.10 14.84
CA ILE A 81 -8.42 18.47 14.34
C ILE A 81 -9.90 18.85 14.31
N GLY A 82 -10.75 17.95 13.80
CA GLY A 82 -12.18 18.19 13.65
C GLY A 82 -12.94 18.23 14.98
N MET A 83 -12.62 17.36 15.93
CA MET A 83 -13.42 17.18 17.14
C MET A 83 -12.98 18.04 18.32
N PHE A 84 -11.67 18.23 18.53
CA PHE A 84 -11.19 18.84 19.78
C PHE A 84 -10.77 20.31 19.65
N LEU A 85 -10.27 20.75 18.48
CA LEU A 85 -9.80 22.13 18.33
C LEU A 85 -10.94 23.14 18.44
N MET A 86 -12.03 22.95 17.70
CA MET A 86 -13.12 23.91 17.70
C MET A 86 -13.71 24.10 19.11
N PRO A 87 -14.05 23.04 19.88
CA PRO A 87 -14.45 23.18 21.28
C PRO A 87 -13.41 23.88 22.15
N ALA A 88 -12.11 23.55 21.99
CA ALA A 88 -11.06 24.19 22.78
C ALA A 88 -10.97 25.70 22.52
N TYR A 89 -11.18 26.15 21.28
CA TYR A 89 -11.28 27.58 20.97
C TYR A 89 -12.52 28.22 21.61
N ILE A 90 -13.67 27.55 21.55
CA ILE A 90 -14.94 28.03 22.12
C ILE A 90 -14.84 28.17 23.64
N ASP A 91 -14.32 27.15 24.32
CA ASP A 91 -14.15 27.12 25.78
C ASP A 91 -13.33 28.31 26.31
N HIS A 92 -12.41 28.81 25.48
CA HIS A 92 -11.52 29.91 25.79
C HIS A 92 -11.95 31.26 25.16
N GLY A 93 -13.10 31.31 24.50
CA GLY A 93 -13.62 32.52 23.87
C GLY A 93 -12.76 33.04 22.71
N LEU A 94 -12.03 32.14 22.04
CA LEU A 94 -11.14 32.47 20.93
C LEU A 94 -11.81 32.24 19.58
N LYS A 95 -11.43 33.03 18.58
CA LYS A 95 -11.95 32.87 17.22
C LYS A 95 -11.27 31.68 16.52
N TYR A 96 -12.08 30.69 16.14
CA TYR A 96 -11.63 29.55 15.36
C TYR A 96 -11.66 29.84 13.85
N ASN A 97 -10.64 29.40 13.12
CA ASN A 97 -10.57 29.54 11.67
C ASN A 97 -11.06 28.25 10.99
N HIS A 98 -12.38 28.15 10.79
CA HIS A 98 -13.03 26.98 10.21
C HIS A 98 -12.51 26.63 8.81
N MET A 99 -12.39 27.63 7.94
CA MET A 99 -11.95 27.41 6.55
C MET A 99 -10.54 26.82 6.49
N LEU A 100 -9.65 27.31 7.35
CA LEU A 100 -8.28 26.81 7.39
C LEU A 100 -8.20 25.39 7.96
N ALA A 101 -8.96 25.11 9.03
CA ALA A 101 -9.03 23.76 9.59
C ALA A 101 -9.61 22.75 8.60
N GLU A 102 -10.71 23.10 7.92
CA GLU A 102 -11.35 22.27 6.91
C GLU A 102 -10.42 21.98 5.71
N SER A 103 -9.62 22.97 5.31
CA SER A 103 -8.61 22.77 4.27
C SER A 103 -7.56 21.74 4.69
N TYR A 104 -7.08 21.78 5.93
CA TYR A 104 -6.12 20.78 6.42
C TYR A 104 -6.75 19.40 6.61
N MET A 105 -7.99 19.30 7.11
CA MET A 105 -8.73 18.05 7.18
C MET A 105 -8.89 17.42 5.79
N THR A 106 -9.26 18.22 4.79
CA THR A 106 -9.35 17.76 3.39
C THR A 106 -8.01 17.22 2.86
N GLN A 107 -6.89 17.87 3.20
CA GLN A 107 -5.56 17.38 2.83
C GLN A 107 -5.24 16.05 3.52
N ILE A 108 -5.53 15.91 4.81
CA ILE A 108 -5.30 14.66 5.56
C ILE A 108 -6.15 13.53 4.97
N ASN A 109 -7.43 13.77 4.70
CA ASN A 109 -8.32 12.79 4.08
C ASN A 109 -7.85 12.38 2.68
N THR A 110 -7.27 13.32 1.92
CA THR A 110 -6.67 13.02 0.61
C THR A 110 -5.44 12.11 0.77
N ILE A 111 -4.58 12.38 1.76
CA ILE A 111 -3.40 11.54 2.04
C ILE A 111 -3.84 10.15 2.50
N GLU A 112 -4.83 10.05 3.38
CA GLU A 112 -5.42 8.79 3.81
C GLU A 112 -5.94 7.97 2.61
N ALA A 113 -6.68 8.61 1.70
CA ALA A 113 -7.19 7.96 0.49
C ALA A 113 -6.05 7.43 -0.39
N PHE A 114 -4.96 8.19 -0.55
CA PHE A 114 -3.77 7.70 -1.27
C PHE A 114 -3.12 6.50 -0.58
N LEU A 115 -2.94 6.55 0.74
CA LEU A 115 -2.38 5.43 1.50
C LEU A 115 -3.22 4.15 1.34
N ARG A 116 -4.55 4.25 1.36
CA ARG A 116 -5.46 3.12 1.10
C ARG A 116 -5.36 2.56 -0.33
N LEU A 117 -5.00 3.39 -1.30
CA LEU A 117 -4.77 2.91 -2.67
C LEU A 117 -3.47 2.11 -2.75
N LEU A 118 -2.45 2.48 -1.98
CA LEU A 118 -1.16 1.78 -1.95
C LEU A 118 -1.27 0.36 -1.41
N GLU A 119 -2.25 0.06 -0.56
CA GLU A 119 -2.56 -1.31 -0.12
C GLU A 119 -2.88 -2.27 -1.28
N LYS A 120 -3.17 -1.75 -2.49
CA LYS A 120 -3.57 -2.53 -3.66
C LYS A 120 -2.57 -2.49 -4.81
N VAL A 121 -1.40 -1.85 -4.61
CA VAL A 121 -0.39 -1.63 -5.65
C VAL A 121 0.91 -2.27 -5.21
N ASP A 122 1.46 -3.22 -5.97
CA ASP A 122 2.71 -3.92 -5.64
C ASP A 122 3.96 -3.22 -6.24
N GLY A 123 5.11 -3.39 -5.57
CA GLY A 123 6.45 -3.05 -6.09
C GLY A 123 7.01 -1.65 -5.73
N VAL A 124 8.13 -1.27 -6.36
CA VAL A 124 8.95 -0.05 -6.09
C VAL A 124 8.14 1.26 -6.08
N THR A 125 7.03 1.32 -6.82
CA THR A 125 6.12 2.46 -6.83
C THR A 125 5.47 2.67 -5.45
N ARG A 126 5.23 1.60 -4.68
CA ARG A 126 4.63 1.66 -3.33
C ARG A 126 5.54 2.38 -2.35
N GLU A 127 6.81 2.04 -2.26
CA GLU A 127 7.75 2.63 -1.30
C GLU A 127 7.91 4.14 -1.51
N GLN A 128 8.14 4.57 -2.76
CA GLN A 128 8.33 5.98 -3.08
C GLN A 128 7.07 6.81 -2.79
N VAL A 129 5.90 6.30 -3.18
CA VAL A 129 4.64 7.01 -2.94
C VAL A 129 4.28 7.01 -1.45
N THR A 130 4.64 5.97 -0.70
CA THR A 130 4.50 5.92 0.75
C THR A 130 5.33 7.00 1.42
N LYS A 131 6.63 7.12 1.06
CA LYS A 131 7.52 8.21 1.51
C LYS A 131 6.91 9.59 1.24
N ASP A 132 6.41 9.82 0.04
CA ASP A 132 5.78 11.09 -0.34
C ASP A 132 4.51 11.38 0.48
N CYS A 133 3.68 10.37 0.74
CA CYS A 133 2.49 10.51 1.59
C CYS A 133 2.86 10.88 3.03
N ILE A 134 3.90 10.25 3.60
CA ILE A 134 4.39 10.57 4.94
C ILE A 134 4.91 12.01 5.01
N LEU A 135 5.71 12.44 4.02
CA LEU A 135 6.23 13.81 3.96
C LEU A 135 5.11 14.84 3.86
N LYS A 136 4.08 14.56 3.05
CA LYS A 136 2.89 15.40 2.94
C LYS A 136 2.12 15.45 4.26
N LEU A 137 1.91 14.31 4.92
CA LEU A 137 1.25 14.25 6.23
C LEU A 137 1.98 15.11 7.25
N ARG A 138 3.29 14.94 7.38
CA ARG A 138 4.13 15.78 8.25
C ARG A 138 3.96 17.27 7.96
N ASN A 139 4.06 17.65 6.68
CA ASN A 139 3.97 19.05 6.29
C ASN A 139 2.60 19.63 6.65
N THR A 140 1.52 18.90 6.40
CA THR A 140 0.17 19.31 6.79
C THR A 140 0.06 19.45 8.31
N LEU A 141 0.54 18.48 9.10
CA LEU A 141 0.57 18.57 10.56
C LEU A 141 1.40 19.76 11.07
N GLN A 142 2.53 20.05 10.43
CA GLN A 142 3.35 21.22 10.75
C GLN A 142 2.60 22.52 10.50
N GLN A 143 1.84 22.61 9.41
CA GLN A 143 1.02 23.78 9.10
C GLN A 143 -0.15 23.93 10.10
N VAL A 144 -0.84 22.84 10.42
CA VAL A 144 -1.87 22.80 11.48
C VAL A 144 -1.29 23.29 12.80
N HIS A 145 -0.14 22.75 13.20
CA HIS A 145 0.53 23.13 14.44
C HIS A 145 0.90 24.61 14.45
N LYS A 146 1.53 25.10 13.38
CA LYS A 146 1.98 26.49 13.26
C LYS A 146 0.83 27.50 13.29
N ASN A 147 -0.25 27.20 12.60
CA ASN A 147 -1.28 28.19 12.28
C ASN A 147 -2.55 28.07 13.14
N ILE A 148 -2.76 26.93 13.81
CA ILE A 148 -3.95 26.67 14.64
C ILE A 148 -3.53 26.31 16.07
N VAL A 149 -2.82 25.20 16.25
CA VAL A 149 -2.50 24.67 17.60
C VAL A 149 -1.65 25.65 18.41
N LYS A 150 -0.52 26.10 17.85
CA LYS A 150 0.42 26.97 18.57
C LYS A 150 -0.21 28.32 18.96
N PRO A 151 -0.98 29.01 18.09
CA PRO A 151 -1.75 30.18 18.49
C PRO A 151 -2.73 29.91 19.64
N LEU A 152 -3.48 28.81 19.60
CA LEU A 152 -4.40 28.43 20.69
C LEU A 152 -3.67 28.37 22.03
N TYR A 153 -2.62 27.56 22.13
CA TYR A 153 -1.88 27.39 23.39
C TYR A 153 -1.17 28.68 23.83
N LYS A 154 -0.70 29.50 22.89
CA LYS A 154 -0.14 30.82 23.19
C LYS A 154 -1.18 31.73 23.84
N GLU A 155 -2.35 31.89 23.23
CA GLU A 155 -3.40 32.76 23.76
C GLU A 155 -3.90 32.27 25.12
N VAL A 156 -4.14 30.95 25.27
CA VAL A 156 -4.54 30.36 26.56
C VAL A 156 -3.49 30.59 27.65
N SER A 157 -2.19 30.54 27.31
CA SER A 157 -1.12 30.81 28.27
C SER A 157 -1.11 32.26 28.80
N LEU A 158 -1.60 33.22 28.00
CA LEU A 158 -1.65 34.64 28.31
C LEU A 158 -2.93 35.03 29.08
N MET A 159 -3.91 34.13 29.20
CA MET A 159 -5.15 34.39 29.91
C MET A 159 -4.94 34.51 31.42
N LYS A 160 -5.48 35.59 32.01
CA LYS A 160 -5.46 35.82 33.47
C LYS A 160 -6.28 34.78 34.23
N LYS A 161 -7.37 34.28 33.64
CA LYS A 161 -8.22 33.23 34.18
C LYS A 161 -8.43 32.18 33.09
N LYS A 162 -7.93 30.97 33.33
CA LYS A 162 -8.07 29.85 32.41
C LYS A 162 -9.37 29.10 32.74
N PRO A 163 -10.38 29.09 31.85
CA PRO A 163 -11.51 28.21 32.03
C PRO A 163 -11.03 26.75 32.06
N LYS A 164 -11.71 25.89 32.83
CA LYS A 164 -11.46 24.45 32.74
C LYS A 164 -11.98 23.98 31.39
N SER A 165 -11.10 23.40 30.59
CA SER A 165 -11.43 22.90 29.26
C SER A 165 -10.92 21.49 29.13
N GLU A 166 -11.84 20.54 29.18
CA GLU A 166 -11.52 19.12 28.96
C GLU A 166 -11.05 18.90 27.52
N SER A 167 -11.64 19.65 26.57
CA SER A 167 -11.27 19.59 25.16
C SER A 167 -9.81 19.98 24.91
N LEU A 168 -9.27 20.99 25.61
CA LEU A 168 -7.87 21.41 25.47
C LEU A 168 -6.88 20.39 26.06
N GLU A 169 -7.20 19.78 27.20
CA GLU A 169 -6.37 18.75 27.82
C GLU A 169 -6.39 17.44 27.02
N ASN A 170 -7.58 17.04 26.55
CA ASN A 170 -7.74 15.91 25.65
C ASN A 170 -7.06 16.18 24.30
N PHE A 171 -7.08 17.42 23.81
CA PHE A 171 -6.32 17.82 22.63
C PHE A 171 -4.83 17.54 22.85
N LYS A 172 -4.26 18.16 23.87
CA LYS A 172 -2.82 18.06 24.17
C LYS A 172 -2.34 16.61 24.28
N THR A 173 -3.05 15.82 25.08
CA THR A 173 -2.68 14.44 25.40
C THR A 173 -2.67 13.59 24.14
N ASN A 174 -3.80 13.54 23.42
CA ASN A 174 -3.91 12.72 22.22
C ASN A 174 -3.00 13.24 21.10
N TRP A 175 -2.89 14.56 20.90
CA TRP A 175 -2.00 15.14 19.88
C TRP A 175 -0.56 14.69 20.08
N ASN A 176 -0.04 14.79 21.31
CA ASN A 176 1.32 14.39 21.63
C ASN A 176 1.51 12.87 21.47
N GLU A 177 0.58 12.05 21.97
CA GLU A 177 0.63 10.59 21.80
C GLU A 177 0.69 10.18 20.32
N ARG A 178 -0.14 10.79 19.45
CA ARG A 178 -0.13 10.48 18.01
C ARG A 178 1.12 10.96 17.31
N LEU A 179 1.68 12.11 17.70
CA LEU A 179 2.97 12.55 17.18
C LEU A 179 4.10 11.61 17.58
N GLU A 180 4.09 11.08 18.79
CA GLU A 180 5.07 10.08 19.23
C GLU A 180 4.92 8.74 18.49
N GLU A 181 3.68 8.28 18.26
CA GLU A 181 3.40 7.10 17.45
C GLU A 181 3.89 7.29 16.01
N LEU A 182 3.64 8.46 15.42
CA LEU A 182 4.12 8.81 14.08
C LEU A 182 5.65 8.88 14.03
N GLN A 183 6.28 9.53 15.00
CA GLN A 183 7.75 9.59 15.12
C GLN A 183 8.35 8.19 15.12
N LYS A 184 7.83 7.29 15.97
CA LYS A 184 8.30 5.90 16.07
C LYS A 184 8.11 5.12 14.77
N ALA A 185 6.96 5.31 14.10
CA ALA A 185 6.70 4.66 12.82
C ALA A 185 7.69 5.14 11.74
N CYS A 186 8.01 6.43 11.72
CA CYS A 186 8.89 6.99 10.71
C CYS A 186 10.39 6.77 10.99
N ASP A 187 10.81 6.71 12.26
CA ASP A 187 12.21 6.42 12.64
C ASP A 187 12.65 5.00 12.26
N PHE A 188 11.71 4.05 12.22
CA PHE A 188 11.99 2.65 11.92
C PHE A 188 12.14 2.38 10.41
N GLU A 189 11.23 2.90 9.59
CA GLU A 189 11.18 2.54 8.16
C GLU A 189 11.76 3.59 7.22
N TYR A 190 11.65 4.88 7.56
CA TYR A 190 11.95 5.95 6.60
C TYR A 190 12.94 6.99 7.11
N GLN A 191 13.37 6.94 8.38
CA GLN A 191 14.45 7.73 9.02
C GLN A 191 14.49 9.25 8.71
N VAL A 192 13.37 9.87 8.31
CA VAL A 192 13.35 11.21 7.71
C VAL A 192 12.47 12.21 8.49
N LEU A 193 11.78 11.79 9.56
CA LEU A 193 10.86 12.67 10.29
C LEU A 193 11.35 13.01 11.69
N ASP A 194 11.49 14.30 11.97
CA ASP A 194 11.45 14.86 13.32
C ASP A 194 10.12 15.62 13.49
N VAL A 195 9.17 15.02 14.21
CA VAL A 195 7.89 15.64 14.57
C VAL A 195 7.83 16.09 16.02
N LYS A 196 8.93 15.93 16.79
CA LYS A 196 8.99 16.32 18.21
C LYS A 196 8.80 17.83 18.40
N GLN A 197 9.14 18.60 17.38
CA GLN A 197 8.95 20.06 17.35
C GLN A 197 7.47 20.48 17.32
N LEU A 198 6.56 19.54 17.02
CA LEU A 198 5.12 19.76 16.97
C LEU A 198 4.42 19.43 18.30
N LEU A 199 5.17 18.93 19.29
CA LEU A 199 4.63 18.61 20.62
C LEU A 199 4.18 19.88 21.35
N VAL A 200 3.03 19.78 21.99
CA VAL A 200 2.47 20.83 22.83
C VAL A 200 3.00 20.68 24.25
N ARG A 201 3.59 21.75 24.81
CA ARG A 201 4.18 21.78 26.15
C ARG A 201 3.28 22.51 27.14
#